data_AF-A0A3A6DLT9-F1
#
_entry.id   AF-A0A3A6DLT9-F1
#
_cell.length_a   1.000
_cell.length_b   1.000
_cell.length_c   1.000
_cell.angle_alpha   90.00
_cell.angle_beta   90.00
_cell.angle_gamma   90.00
#
_symmetry.space_group_name_H-M   'P 1'
#
loop_
_entity.id
_entity.type
_entity.pdbx_description
1 polymer ?
#
loop_
_entity_poly.entity_id
_entity_poly.type
_entity_poly.pdbx_seq_one_letter_code
_entity_poly.pdbx_strand_id
1 'polypeptide(L)'
;MNTMIQEAATDFTIWIWMLLLTVLVGILLYYGYRFHYDKNMNASLLGKPVKKMPSTITVVSVYSILALSLLLISLALYTQPKKSEPKSCFTTDSYLDFNADEKTINQELENIQSLKNKESASFHEKELEDGMRIQYAIKNSREYVYVLSYERKQAAQKEYYYVELQEELGGRYATNVVMKPQERKLNVMIKGTMLESCDASLLRLTLRNITEGKNEKPVHINIRFTIENGGIQYENK
;
A
#
# COMPACT_ATOMS: atom_id res chain seq x y z
N MET A 1 4.27 13.80 -4.47
CA MET A 1 4.02 15.25 -4.26
C MET A 1 2.53 15.60 -4.20
N ASN A 2 1.65 14.88 -4.91
CA ASN A 2 0.19 15.13 -4.85
C ASN A 2 -0.50 14.63 -3.58
N THR A 3 0.04 13.60 -2.91
CA THR A 3 -0.55 13.02 -1.69
C THR A 3 -0.47 13.96 -0.48
N MET A 4 0.66 14.66 -0.29
CA MET A 4 0.81 15.61 0.84
C MET A 4 -0.14 16.81 0.74
N ILE A 5 -0.42 17.30 -0.48
CA ILE A 5 -1.35 18.42 -0.71
C ILE A 5 -2.79 17.95 -0.44
N GLN A 6 -3.11 16.71 -0.82
CA GLN A 6 -4.43 16.14 -0.62
C GLN A 6 -4.71 15.80 0.85
N GLU A 7 -3.72 15.31 1.60
CA GLU A 7 -3.82 15.09 3.05
C GLU A 7 -3.98 16.41 3.83
N ALA A 8 -3.18 17.43 3.50
CA ALA A 8 -3.30 18.75 4.11
C ALA A 8 -4.66 19.41 3.81
N ALA A 9 -5.21 19.17 2.62
CA ALA A 9 -6.53 19.66 2.24
C ALA A 9 -7.65 18.97 3.05
N THR A 10 -7.60 17.65 3.21
CA THR A 10 -8.57 16.92 4.06
C THR A 10 -8.50 17.33 5.52
N ASP A 11 -7.29 17.51 6.07
CA ASP A 11 -7.11 17.93 7.47
C ASP A 11 -7.69 19.33 7.68
N PHE A 12 -7.43 20.27 6.78
CA PHE A 12 -7.98 21.63 6.85
C PHE A 12 -9.52 21.65 6.76
N THR A 13 -10.12 20.81 5.93
CA THR A 13 -11.58 20.75 5.78
C THR A 13 -12.30 20.29 7.05
N ILE A 14 -11.75 19.33 7.79
CA ILE A 14 -12.37 18.82 9.03
C ILE A 14 -12.48 19.92 10.09
N TRP A 15 -11.40 20.70 10.28
CA TRP A 15 -11.39 21.82 11.23
C TRP A 15 -12.38 22.93 10.85
N ILE A 16 -12.52 23.21 9.55
CA ILE A 16 -13.51 24.18 9.06
C ILE A 16 -14.93 23.69 9.36
N TRP A 17 -15.25 22.43 9.06
CA TRP A 17 -16.58 21.87 9.31
C TRP A 17 -16.93 21.84 10.81
N MET A 18 -15.96 21.52 11.66
CA MET A 18 -16.09 21.57 13.12
C MET A 18 -16.42 22.98 13.63
N LEU A 19 -15.70 23.99 13.13
CA LEU A 19 -15.93 25.38 13.49
C LEU A 19 -17.32 25.84 13.04
N LEU A 20 -17.71 25.52 11.79
CA LEU A 20 -19.03 25.82 11.26
C LEU A 20 -20.15 25.17 12.08
N LEU A 21 -20.01 23.89 12.45
CA LEU A 21 -20.99 23.17 13.25
C LEU A 21 -21.13 23.77 14.66
N THR A 22 -20.01 24.15 15.26
CA THR A 22 -19.97 24.77 16.59
C THR A 22 -20.66 26.14 16.59
N VAL A 23 -20.42 26.95 15.55
CA VAL A 23 -21.11 28.24 15.35
C VAL A 23 -22.60 28.04 15.11
N LEU A 24 -22.99 27.08 14.26
CA LEU A 24 -24.39 26.82 13.91
C LEU A 24 -25.20 26.36 15.14
N VAL A 25 -24.65 25.48 15.97
CA VAL A 25 -25.27 25.08 17.24
C VAL A 25 -25.41 26.27 18.19
N GLY A 26 -24.41 27.15 18.26
CA GLY A 26 -24.49 28.38 19.06
C GLY A 26 -25.61 29.32 18.60
N ILE A 27 -25.76 29.49 17.29
CA ILE A 27 -26.84 30.29 16.68
C ILE A 27 -28.22 29.68 17.01
N LEU A 28 -28.38 28.37 16.87
CA LEU A 28 -29.64 27.69 17.20
C LEU A 28 -30.01 27.83 18.68
N LEU A 29 -29.04 27.68 19.58
CA LEU A 29 -29.24 27.88 21.02
C LEU A 29 -29.64 29.31 21.34
N TYR A 30 -29.01 30.31 20.70
CA TYR A 30 -29.36 31.71 20.89
C TYR A 30 -30.80 32.01 20.44
N TYR A 31 -31.18 31.57 19.22
CA TYR A 31 -32.54 31.78 18.72
C TYR A 31 -33.58 31.05 19.57
N GLY A 32 -33.30 29.81 19.99
CA GLY A 32 -34.19 29.07 20.89
C GLY A 32 -34.37 29.76 22.24
N TYR A 33 -33.27 30.24 22.84
CA TYR A 33 -33.31 30.98 24.09
C TYR A 33 -34.11 32.29 23.95
N ARG A 34 -33.83 33.07 22.89
CA ARG A 34 -34.53 34.33 22.61
C ARG A 34 -36.02 34.13 22.35
N PHE A 35 -36.38 33.12 21.57
CA PHE A 35 -37.78 32.79 21.30
C PHE A 35 -38.55 32.48 22.59
N HIS A 36 -37.95 31.68 23.48
CA HIS A 36 -38.54 31.43 24.78
C HIS A 36 -38.62 32.71 25.62
N TYR A 37 -37.58 33.55 25.59
CA TYR A 37 -37.51 34.81 26.34
C TYR A 37 -38.65 35.74 25.96
N ASP A 38 -38.82 36.00 24.67
CA ASP A 38 -39.87 36.86 24.14
C ASP A 38 -41.26 36.30 24.47
N LYS A 39 -41.45 34.97 24.39
CA LYS A 39 -42.70 34.30 24.75
C LYS A 39 -43.05 34.48 26.23
N ASN A 40 -42.07 34.35 27.12
CA ASN A 40 -42.26 34.54 28.55
C ASN A 40 -42.50 36.02 28.90
N MET A 41 -41.81 36.94 28.25
CA MET A 41 -42.02 38.37 28.42
C MET A 41 -43.44 38.78 28.01
N ASN A 42 -43.90 38.32 26.84
CA ASN A 42 -45.28 38.55 26.40
C ASN A 42 -46.32 37.91 27.32
N ALA A 43 -46.07 36.71 27.86
CA ALA A 43 -46.95 36.09 28.84
C ALA A 43 -47.01 36.89 30.16
N SER A 44 -45.87 37.42 30.61
CA SER A 44 -45.79 38.29 31.79
C SER A 44 -46.57 39.59 31.60
N LEU A 45 -46.46 40.23 30.43
CA LEU A 45 -47.20 41.45 30.09
C LEU A 45 -48.72 41.23 30.05
N LEU A 46 -49.17 39.99 29.76
CA LEU A 46 -50.56 39.58 29.73
C LEU A 46 -51.07 39.01 31.08
N GLY A 47 -50.27 39.09 32.15
CA GLY A 47 -50.64 38.56 33.47
C GLY A 47 -50.77 37.04 33.55
N LYS A 48 -50.21 36.31 32.58
CA LYS A 48 -50.24 34.84 32.53
C LYS A 48 -49.04 34.24 33.29
N PRO A 49 -49.17 33.02 33.85
CA PRO A 49 -48.06 32.37 34.54
C PRO A 49 -46.89 32.10 33.59
N VAL A 50 -45.68 32.44 34.04
CA VAL A 50 -44.43 32.34 33.27
C VAL A 50 -43.64 31.10 33.68
N LYS A 51 -43.08 30.37 32.71
CA LYS A 51 -42.21 29.21 32.99
C LYS A 51 -40.81 29.66 33.38
N LYS A 52 -40.22 29.03 34.41
CA LYS A 52 -38.84 29.33 34.85
C LYS A 52 -37.85 29.04 33.72
N MET A 53 -36.99 30.01 33.43
CA MET A 53 -35.95 29.87 32.40
C MET A 53 -34.66 29.29 32.97
N PRO A 54 -33.93 28.50 32.16
CA PRO A 54 -32.54 28.21 32.47
C PRO A 54 -31.75 29.53 32.51
N SER A 55 -30.83 29.64 33.47
CA SER A 55 -29.95 30.80 33.54
C SER A 55 -29.06 30.86 32.31
N THR A 56 -28.64 32.06 31.91
CA THR A 56 -27.67 32.24 30.81
C THR A 56 -26.38 31.45 31.07
N ILE A 57 -25.94 31.40 32.33
CA ILE A 57 -24.79 30.59 32.77
C ILE A 57 -25.02 29.11 32.48
N THR A 58 -26.20 28.58 32.75
CA THR A 58 -26.53 27.16 32.46
C THR A 58 -26.47 26.86 30.97
N VAL A 59 -26.97 27.75 30.12
CA VAL A 59 -26.96 27.57 28.65
C VAL A 59 -25.53 27.61 28.12
N VAL A 60 -24.73 28.57 28.59
CA VAL A 60 -23.31 28.69 28.20
C VAL A 60 -22.51 27.47 28.68
N SER A 61 -22.73 26.99 29.90
CA SER A 61 -22.05 25.80 30.42
C SER A 61 -22.36 24.55 29.61
N VAL A 62 -23.62 24.33 29.22
CA VAL A 62 -24.00 23.20 28.36
C VAL A 62 -23.33 23.29 26.99
N TYR A 63 -23.28 24.49 26.39
CA TYR A 63 -22.60 24.71 25.13
C TYR A 63 -21.09 24.43 25.23
N SER A 64 -20.42 24.91 26.27
CA SER A 64 -18.99 24.69 26.50
C SER A 64 -18.66 23.22 26.69
N ILE A 65 -19.51 22.45 27.38
CA ILE A 65 -19.32 21.00 27.55
C ILE A 65 -19.43 20.30 26.20
N LEU A 66 -20.45 20.62 25.40
CA LEU A 66 -20.63 20.03 24.06
C LEU A 66 -19.46 20.35 23.12
N ALA A 67 -18.99 21.60 23.13
CA ALA A 67 -17.84 22.02 22.33
C ALA A 67 -16.56 21.28 22.76
N LEU A 68 -16.33 21.11 24.06
CA LEU A 68 -15.19 20.37 24.59
C LEU A 68 -15.28 18.88 24.24
N SER A 69 -16.45 18.27 24.35
CA SER A 69 -16.66 16.88 23.94
C SER A 69 -16.39 16.67 22.45
N LEU A 70 -16.84 17.60 21.60
CA LEU A 70 -16.58 17.56 20.16
C LEU A 70 -15.07 17.65 19.87
N LEU A 71 -14.36 18.53 20.58
CA LEU A 71 -12.91 18.69 20.47
C LEU A 71 -12.17 17.40 20.89
N LEU A 72 -12.56 16.78 22.00
CA LEU A 72 -11.95 15.52 22.45
C LEU A 72 -12.19 14.36 21.48
N ILE A 73 -13.39 14.26 20.90
CA ILE A 73 -13.71 13.25 19.87
C ILE A 73 -12.85 13.49 18.63
N SER A 74 -12.70 14.75 18.19
CA SER A 74 -11.86 15.08 17.03
C SER A 74 -10.39 14.75 17.27
N LEU A 75 -9.88 15.00 18.48
CA LEU A 75 -8.52 14.66 18.85
C LEU A 75 -8.32 13.14 18.86
N ALA A 76 -9.26 12.39 19.43
CA ALA A 76 -9.22 10.94 19.45
C ALA A 76 -9.20 10.35 18.02
N LEU A 77 -10.05 10.86 17.13
CA LEU A 77 -10.07 10.46 15.71
C LEU A 77 -8.78 10.83 14.98
N TYR A 78 -8.19 11.99 15.27
CA TYR A 78 -6.94 12.44 14.67
C TYR A 78 -5.72 11.67 15.17
N THR A 79 -5.71 11.28 16.45
CA THR A 79 -4.62 10.50 17.06
C THR A 79 -4.68 9.02 16.72
N GLN A 80 -5.69 8.54 15.99
CA GLN A 80 -5.66 7.17 15.49
C GLN A 80 -4.43 7.01 14.59
N PRO A 81 -3.58 6.01 14.82
CA PRO A 81 -2.45 5.77 13.95
C PRO A 81 -3.02 5.51 12.54
N LYS A 82 -2.76 6.43 11.60
CA LYS A 82 -2.98 6.15 10.19
C LYS A 82 -2.23 4.85 9.91
N LYS A 83 -2.93 3.83 9.39
CA LYS A 83 -2.27 2.60 8.89
C LYS A 83 -1.23 3.07 7.88
N SER A 84 0.03 3.13 8.31
CA SER A 84 1.12 3.45 7.40
C SER A 84 1.25 2.24 6.50
N GLU A 85 0.89 2.40 5.23
CA GLU A 85 1.22 1.39 4.24
C GLU A 85 2.74 1.17 4.29
N PRO A 86 3.19 -0.08 4.45
CA PRO A 86 4.61 -0.38 4.54
C PRO A 86 5.32 0.08 3.26
N LYS A 87 6.44 0.80 3.42
CA LYS A 87 7.28 1.28 2.30
C LYS A 87 7.97 0.16 1.52
N SER A 88 7.95 -1.07 2.03
CA SER A 88 8.41 -2.25 1.32
C SER A 88 7.76 -3.43 2.00
N CYS A 89 7.34 -4.42 1.23
CA CYS A 89 6.77 -5.65 1.76
C CYS A 89 7.82 -6.71 2.06
N PHE A 90 9.07 -6.48 1.69
CA PHE A 90 10.15 -7.42 1.92
C PHE A 90 10.95 -7.04 3.16
N THR A 91 11.28 -8.04 3.98
CA THR A 91 12.23 -7.85 5.08
C THR A 91 13.62 -7.52 4.53
N THR A 92 14.45 -6.89 5.35
CA THR A 92 15.85 -6.57 5.02
C THR A 92 16.71 -7.80 4.71
N ASP A 93 16.22 -8.98 5.10
CA ASP A 93 16.91 -10.27 4.93
C ASP A 93 16.61 -10.92 3.56
N SER A 94 15.89 -10.21 2.68
CA SER A 94 15.63 -10.70 1.32
C SER A 94 16.93 -10.85 0.53
N TYR A 95 17.15 -12.04 -0.01
CA TYR A 95 18.25 -12.38 -0.90
C TYR A 95 17.80 -12.24 -2.36
N LEU A 96 18.60 -11.51 -3.15
CA LEU A 96 18.36 -11.28 -4.57
C LEU A 96 19.58 -11.72 -5.37
N ASP A 97 19.37 -12.69 -6.26
CA ASP A 97 20.40 -13.23 -7.14
C ASP A 97 19.95 -13.07 -8.59
N PHE A 98 20.68 -12.24 -9.34
CA PHE A 98 20.34 -11.91 -10.72
C PHE A 98 20.86 -12.93 -11.75
N ASN A 99 21.56 -13.98 -11.32
CA ASN A 99 22.01 -15.04 -12.22
C ASN A 99 22.11 -16.39 -11.50
N ALA A 100 21.03 -16.74 -10.78
CA ALA A 100 20.98 -17.96 -9.99
C ALA A 100 21.11 -19.21 -10.88
N ASP A 101 21.95 -20.15 -10.46
CA ASP A 101 22.08 -21.41 -11.17
C ASP A 101 20.87 -22.33 -10.95
N GLU A 102 20.60 -23.18 -11.93
CA GLU A 102 19.42 -24.06 -11.95
C GLU A 102 19.42 -25.07 -10.80
N LYS A 103 20.60 -25.48 -10.30
CA LYS A 103 20.70 -26.40 -9.16
C LYS A 103 20.28 -25.70 -7.87
N THR A 104 20.74 -24.47 -7.64
CA THR A 104 20.36 -23.66 -6.49
C THR A 104 18.86 -23.35 -6.50
N ILE A 105 18.31 -23.00 -7.66
CA ILE A 105 16.86 -22.79 -7.84
C ILE A 105 16.07 -24.04 -7.47
N ASN A 106 16.42 -25.19 -8.05
CA ASN A 106 15.71 -26.44 -7.79
C ASN A 106 15.80 -26.84 -6.31
N GLN A 107 16.97 -26.67 -5.70
CA GLN A 107 17.14 -26.97 -4.27
C GLN A 107 16.25 -26.08 -3.39
N GLU A 108 16.16 -24.78 -3.66
CA GLU A 108 15.32 -23.86 -2.89
C GLU A 108 13.82 -24.12 -3.10
N LEU A 109 13.40 -24.41 -4.33
CA LEU A 109 12.02 -24.78 -4.63
C LEU A 109 11.63 -26.12 -3.99
N GLU A 110 12.48 -27.14 -4.08
CA GLU A 110 12.27 -28.45 -3.44
C GLU A 110 12.21 -28.33 -1.91
N ASN A 111 13.06 -27.50 -1.30
CA ASN A 111 13.05 -27.25 0.14
C ASN A 111 11.67 -26.75 0.60
N ILE A 112 11.10 -25.76 -0.10
CA ILE A 112 9.77 -25.23 0.25
C ILE A 112 8.67 -26.25 -0.07
N GLN A 113 8.75 -26.94 -1.21
CA GLN A 113 7.76 -27.95 -1.59
C GLN A 113 7.72 -29.16 -0.64
N SER A 114 8.87 -29.58 -0.11
CA SER A 114 8.95 -30.71 0.83
C SER A 114 8.18 -30.48 2.14
N LEU A 115 7.88 -29.22 2.46
CA LEU A 115 7.17 -28.78 3.66
C LEU A 115 5.64 -28.73 3.49
N LYS A 116 5.14 -28.99 2.28
CA LYS A 116 3.72 -28.96 1.89
C LYS A 116 2.80 -29.85 2.75
N ASN A 117 3.35 -30.88 3.40
CA ASN A 117 2.59 -31.80 4.24
C ASN A 117 2.52 -31.38 5.72
N LYS A 118 3.28 -30.36 6.15
CA LYS A 118 3.34 -29.91 7.55
C LYS A 118 2.89 -28.45 7.73
N GLU A 119 2.98 -27.66 6.68
CA GLU A 119 2.71 -26.22 6.67
C GLU A 119 1.94 -25.84 5.41
N SER A 120 1.22 -24.71 5.42
CA SER A 120 0.49 -24.18 4.26
C SER A 120 1.47 -23.68 3.20
N ALA A 121 2.07 -24.61 2.46
CA ALA A 121 2.95 -24.31 1.35
C ALA A 121 2.20 -24.40 0.01
N SER A 122 2.32 -23.37 -0.82
CA SER A 122 1.77 -23.36 -2.17
C SER A 122 2.88 -23.15 -3.20
N PHE A 123 2.70 -23.75 -4.37
CA PHE A 123 3.60 -23.63 -5.50
C PHE A 123 2.80 -23.25 -6.74
N HIS A 124 3.31 -22.26 -7.47
CA HIS A 124 2.71 -21.74 -8.68
C HIS A 124 3.79 -21.59 -9.74
N GLU A 125 3.51 -22.09 -10.94
CA GLU A 125 4.34 -21.89 -12.11
C GLU A 125 3.48 -21.35 -13.24
N LYS A 126 4.01 -20.36 -13.95
CA LYS A 126 3.33 -19.73 -15.09
C LYS A 126 4.35 -19.38 -16.15
N GLU A 127 4.14 -19.91 -17.35
CA GLU A 127 4.83 -19.44 -18.55
C GLU A 127 4.19 -18.14 -19.04
N LEU A 128 5.03 -17.21 -19.48
CA LEU A 128 4.65 -15.93 -20.04
C LEU A 128 5.13 -15.86 -21.51
N GLU A 129 4.74 -14.79 -22.20
CA GLU A 129 5.22 -14.52 -23.55
C GLU A 129 6.74 -14.26 -23.56
N ASP A 130 7.31 -14.28 -24.76
CA ASP A 130 8.73 -13.98 -25.01
C ASP A 130 9.76 -14.88 -24.30
N GLY A 131 9.37 -16.11 -23.93
CA GLY A 131 10.27 -17.08 -23.30
C GLY A 131 10.53 -16.80 -21.82
N MET A 132 9.67 -15.99 -21.20
CA MET A 132 9.69 -15.74 -19.76
C MET A 132 8.90 -16.81 -19.02
N ARG A 133 9.37 -17.19 -17.84
CA ARG A 133 8.69 -18.09 -16.92
C ARG A 133 8.81 -17.56 -15.51
N ILE A 134 7.73 -17.70 -14.76
CA ILE A 134 7.65 -17.33 -13.36
C ILE A 134 7.38 -18.60 -12.56
N GLN A 135 8.22 -18.85 -11.55
CA GLN A 135 7.99 -19.87 -10.53
C GLN A 135 7.95 -19.23 -9.16
N TYR A 136 7.06 -19.72 -8.32
CA TYR A 136 6.81 -19.17 -7.00
C TYR A 136 6.47 -20.27 -6.01
N ALA A 137 7.10 -20.21 -4.85
CA ALA A 137 6.77 -21.03 -3.72
C ALA A 137 6.64 -20.15 -2.48
N ILE A 138 5.59 -20.34 -1.70
CA ILE A 138 5.40 -19.68 -0.40
C ILE A 138 5.11 -20.70 0.67
N LYS A 139 5.59 -20.42 1.88
CA LYS A 139 5.42 -21.20 3.10
C LYS A 139 4.92 -20.29 4.22
N ASN A 140 3.97 -20.80 5.00
CA ASN A 140 3.39 -20.10 6.15
C ASN A 140 2.86 -18.69 5.82
N SER A 141 2.47 -18.45 4.57
CA SER A 141 2.03 -17.14 4.08
C SER A 141 3.06 -16.01 4.29
N ARG A 142 4.36 -16.34 4.39
CA ARG A 142 5.41 -15.34 4.71
C ARG A 142 6.73 -15.61 4.02
N GLU A 143 7.27 -16.83 4.13
CA GLU A 143 8.55 -17.18 3.51
C GLU A 143 8.30 -17.51 2.04
N TYR A 144 8.97 -16.80 1.13
CA TYR A 144 8.78 -16.99 -0.31
C TYR A 144 10.09 -17.19 -1.04
N VAL A 145 10.02 -17.97 -2.12
CA VAL A 145 11.03 -18.03 -3.19
C VAL A 145 10.32 -17.75 -4.50
N TYR A 146 10.89 -16.82 -5.26
CA TYR A 146 10.39 -16.39 -6.54
C TYR A 146 11.52 -16.47 -7.56
N VAL A 147 11.24 -17.05 -8.72
CA VAL A 147 12.20 -17.24 -9.79
C VAL A 147 11.62 -16.74 -11.10
N LEU A 148 12.32 -15.83 -11.72
CA LEU A 148 12.12 -15.38 -13.09
C LEU A 148 13.15 -16.04 -13.98
N SER A 149 12.70 -16.85 -14.93
CA SER A 149 13.58 -17.44 -15.93
C SER A 149 13.27 -16.84 -17.30
N TYR A 150 14.29 -16.32 -17.96
CA TYR A 150 14.25 -15.90 -19.36
C TYR A 150 15.02 -16.90 -20.21
N GLU A 151 14.35 -17.52 -21.17
CA GLU A 151 14.99 -18.35 -22.17
C GLU A 151 15.37 -17.53 -23.40
N ARG A 152 16.67 -17.29 -23.54
CA ARG A 152 17.28 -16.51 -24.61
C ARG A 152 17.33 -17.32 -25.91
N LYS A 153 16.88 -16.70 -26.99
CA LYS A 153 17.10 -17.22 -28.36
C LYS A 153 18.59 -17.19 -28.71
N GLN A 154 19.07 -18.20 -29.43
CA GLN A 154 20.50 -18.34 -29.74
C GLN A 154 21.11 -17.05 -30.31
N ALA A 155 22.19 -16.58 -29.70
CA ALA A 155 22.95 -15.42 -30.13
C ALA A 155 24.35 -15.81 -30.58
N ALA A 156 24.85 -15.15 -31.62
CA ALA A 156 26.20 -15.39 -32.15
C ALA A 156 27.29 -14.71 -31.30
N GLN A 157 26.92 -13.71 -30.49
CA GLN A 157 27.84 -12.88 -29.73
C GLN A 157 27.46 -12.80 -28.25
N LYS A 158 28.42 -12.31 -27.45
CA LYS A 158 28.23 -11.99 -26.04
C LYS A 158 27.23 -10.83 -25.91
N GLU A 159 26.33 -10.93 -24.94
CA GLU A 159 25.34 -9.88 -24.67
C GLU A 159 25.34 -9.54 -23.19
N TYR A 160 25.04 -8.28 -22.89
CA TYR A 160 24.86 -7.77 -21.53
C TYR A 160 23.38 -7.54 -21.30
N TYR A 161 22.80 -8.22 -20.33
CA TYR A 161 21.41 -8.04 -19.95
C TYR A 161 21.32 -7.09 -18.76
N TYR A 162 20.73 -5.94 -18.98
CA TYR A 162 20.31 -5.08 -17.89
C TYR A 162 19.04 -5.65 -17.28
N VAL A 163 19.11 -6.01 -16.01
CA VAL A 163 18.00 -6.56 -15.24
C VAL A 163 17.69 -5.59 -14.12
N GLU A 164 16.42 -5.23 -14.01
CA GLU A 164 15.93 -4.34 -12.96
C GLU A 164 14.66 -4.92 -12.36
N LEU A 165 14.65 -5.02 -11.04
CA LEU A 165 13.48 -5.31 -10.26
C LEU A 165 13.14 -4.09 -9.40
N GLN A 166 11.93 -3.59 -9.53
CA GLN A 166 11.41 -2.47 -8.76
C GLN A 166 10.19 -2.93 -7.98
N GLU A 167 10.16 -2.64 -6.68
CA GLU A 167 8.93 -2.67 -5.89
C GLU A 167 8.25 -1.30 -6.02
N GLU A 168 6.98 -1.25 -6.41
CA GLU A 168 6.29 0.01 -6.74
C GLU A 168 6.24 0.99 -5.56
N LEU A 169 6.09 0.47 -4.34
CA LEU A 169 6.11 1.28 -3.11
C LEU A 169 7.49 1.33 -2.44
N GLY A 170 8.46 0.57 -2.94
CA GLY A 170 9.74 0.31 -2.30
C GLY A 170 10.98 0.60 -3.13
N GLY A 171 11.99 -0.24 -2.94
CA GLY A 171 13.31 -0.07 -3.53
C GLY A 171 13.39 -0.52 -4.99
N ARG A 172 14.42 -0.02 -5.68
CA ARG A 172 14.81 -0.48 -7.02
C ARG A 172 16.16 -1.15 -6.95
N TYR A 173 16.23 -2.36 -7.49
CA TYR A 173 17.43 -3.16 -7.59
C TYR A 173 17.74 -3.39 -9.07
N ALA A 174 18.94 -3.04 -9.51
CA ALA A 174 19.32 -3.22 -10.90
C ALA A 174 20.77 -3.67 -11.03
N THR A 175 21.03 -4.53 -12.01
CA THR A 175 22.37 -4.99 -12.34
C THR A 175 22.50 -5.31 -13.82
N ASN A 176 23.73 -5.53 -14.28
CA ASN A 176 24.02 -6.06 -15.60
C ASN A 176 24.55 -7.49 -15.47
N VAL A 177 23.90 -8.43 -16.16
CA VAL A 177 24.32 -9.82 -16.24
C VAL A 177 24.95 -10.07 -17.59
N VAL A 178 26.16 -10.64 -17.58
CA VAL A 178 26.87 -10.99 -18.79
C VAL A 178 26.47 -12.41 -19.20
N MET A 179 25.90 -12.56 -20.40
CA MET A 179 25.59 -13.88 -20.95
C MET A 179 26.54 -14.25 -22.08
N LYS A 180 27.17 -15.42 -21.96
CA LYS A 180 28.02 -16.01 -23.00
C LYS A 180 27.16 -16.57 -24.15
N PRO A 181 27.68 -16.72 -25.38
CA PRO A 181 26.92 -17.26 -26.51
C PRO A 181 26.29 -18.64 -26.25
N GLN A 182 26.96 -19.50 -25.46
CA GLN A 182 26.44 -20.82 -25.10
C GLN A 182 25.35 -20.81 -24.02
N GLU A 183 25.22 -19.72 -23.25
CA GLU A 183 24.24 -19.63 -22.17
C GLU A 183 22.86 -19.30 -22.75
N ARG A 184 21.84 -20.01 -22.30
CA ARG A 184 20.46 -19.88 -22.83
C ARG A 184 19.45 -19.42 -21.80
N LYS A 185 19.75 -19.55 -20.51
CA LYS A 185 18.82 -19.16 -19.44
C LYS A 185 19.45 -18.06 -18.60
N LEU A 186 18.67 -17.03 -18.33
CA LEU A 186 18.94 -16.04 -17.31
C LEU A 186 17.91 -16.25 -16.20
N ASN A 187 18.36 -16.47 -14.97
CA ASN A 187 17.45 -16.63 -13.85
C ASN A 187 17.67 -15.54 -12.81
N VAL A 188 16.58 -14.89 -12.41
CA VAL A 188 16.56 -13.98 -11.26
C VAL A 188 15.81 -14.67 -10.15
N MET A 189 16.48 -14.96 -9.05
CA MET A 189 15.89 -15.56 -7.86
C MET A 189 15.79 -14.52 -6.75
N ILE A 190 14.63 -14.48 -6.10
CA ILE A 190 14.35 -13.66 -4.93
C ILE A 190 13.88 -14.60 -3.84
N LYS A 191 14.49 -14.52 -2.67
CA LYS A 191 14.09 -15.27 -1.49
C LYS A 191 13.96 -14.32 -0.32
N GLY A 192 12.96 -14.50 0.52
CA GLY A 192 12.83 -13.65 1.70
C GLY A 192 11.60 -13.96 2.52
N THR A 193 11.26 -13.00 3.38
CA THR A 193 10.05 -13.04 4.21
C THR A 193 9.23 -11.78 3.98
N MET A 194 7.93 -11.92 3.77
CA MET A 194 7.03 -10.77 3.69
C MET A 194 6.73 -10.22 5.10
N LEU A 195 6.63 -8.91 5.23
CA LEU A 195 6.19 -8.27 6.47
C LEU A 195 4.75 -8.65 6.81
N GLU A 196 4.45 -8.85 8.09
CA GLU A 196 3.08 -9.22 8.55
C GLU A 196 2.01 -8.20 8.15
N SER A 197 2.41 -6.93 7.97
CA SER A 197 1.53 -5.84 7.57
C SER A 197 1.26 -5.78 6.05
N CYS A 198 1.85 -6.67 5.26
CA CYS A 198 1.67 -6.71 3.80
C CYS A 198 0.79 -7.87 3.37
N ASP A 199 -0.31 -7.53 2.70
CA ASP A 199 -1.17 -8.52 2.04
C ASP A 199 -0.64 -8.90 0.65
N ALA A 200 0.00 -7.95 -0.04
CA ALA A 200 0.57 -8.14 -1.37
C ALA A 200 1.75 -7.18 -1.65
N SER A 201 2.67 -7.57 -2.55
CA SER A 201 3.74 -6.72 -3.08
C SER A 201 3.64 -6.64 -4.61
N LEU A 202 3.56 -5.41 -5.12
CA LEU A 202 3.55 -5.13 -6.56
C LEU A 202 4.98 -4.90 -7.05
N LEU A 203 5.40 -5.75 -7.97
CA LEU A 203 6.75 -5.78 -8.53
C LEU A 203 6.72 -5.50 -10.03
N ARG A 204 7.79 -4.84 -10.50
CA ARG A 204 8.05 -4.58 -11.89
C ARG A 204 9.44 -5.08 -12.26
N LEU A 205 9.50 -5.99 -13.22
CA LEU A 205 10.74 -6.43 -13.84
C LEU A 205 10.95 -5.70 -15.17
N THR A 206 12.14 -5.17 -15.37
CA THR A 206 12.62 -4.71 -16.68
C THR A 206 13.85 -5.51 -17.07
N LEU A 207 13.80 -6.16 -18.23
CA LEU A 207 14.91 -6.88 -18.83
C LEU A 207 15.20 -6.30 -20.21
N ARG A 208 16.45 -5.96 -20.48
CA ARG A 208 16.88 -5.53 -21.83
C ARG A 208 18.28 -6.00 -22.17
N ASN A 209 18.50 -6.40 -23.42
CA ASN A 209 19.85 -6.75 -23.89
C ASN A 209 20.59 -5.52 -24.44
N ILE A 210 21.90 -5.57 -24.30
CA ILE A 210 22.88 -4.59 -24.77
C ILE A 210 24.00 -5.39 -25.43
N THR A 211 24.43 -4.96 -26.60
CA THR A 211 25.46 -5.63 -27.41
C THR A 211 26.59 -4.67 -27.74
N GLU A 212 27.79 -5.18 -27.95
CA GLU A 212 28.91 -4.39 -28.46
C GLU A 212 28.66 -4.08 -29.96
N GLY A 213 28.05 -2.93 -30.26
CA GLY A 213 27.68 -2.53 -31.61
C GLY A 213 26.16 -2.44 -31.83
N LYS A 214 25.71 -2.60 -33.08
CA LYS A 214 24.28 -2.53 -33.42
C LYS A 214 23.55 -3.77 -32.88
N ASN A 215 22.55 -3.55 -32.03
CA ASN A 215 21.70 -4.62 -31.52
C ASN A 215 20.66 -5.01 -32.57
N GLU A 216 20.92 -6.08 -33.32
CA GLU A 216 20.03 -6.57 -34.38
C GLU A 216 18.78 -7.26 -33.84
N LYS A 217 18.81 -7.73 -32.58
CA LYS A 217 17.72 -8.46 -31.93
C LYS A 217 17.48 -7.86 -30.54
N PRO A 218 16.89 -6.65 -30.46
CA PRO A 218 16.62 -6.01 -29.20
C PRO A 218 15.59 -6.81 -28.40
N VAL A 219 15.94 -7.10 -27.16
CA VAL A 219 15.07 -7.63 -26.12
C VAL A 219 14.75 -6.46 -25.21
N HIS A 220 13.46 -6.20 -25.01
CA HIS A 220 12.99 -5.24 -24.02
C HIS A 220 11.68 -5.78 -23.45
N ILE A 221 11.77 -6.41 -22.28
CA ILE A 221 10.65 -7.03 -21.59
C ILE A 221 10.36 -6.19 -20.36
N ASN A 222 9.08 -5.87 -20.17
CA ASN A 222 8.60 -5.15 -19.01
C ASN A 222 7.39 -5.87 -18.44
N ILE A 223 7.54 -6.46 -17.26
CA ILE A 223 6.53 -7.31 -16.65
C ILE A 223 6.14 -6.71 -15.30
N ARG A 224 4.85 -6.58 -15.06
CA ARG A 224 4.28 -6.26 -13.76
C ARG A 224 3.60 -7.49 -13.19
N PHE A 225 3.82 -7.72 -11.91
CA PHE A 225 3.22 -8.85 -11.21
C PHE A 225 3.07 -8.53 -9.73
N THR A 226 2.04 -9.11 -9.14
CA THR A 226 1.70 -8.97 -7.74
C THR A 226 1.97 -10.31 -7.06
N ILE A 227 2.72 -10.27 -5.96
CA ILE A 227 2.91 -11.41 -5.06
C ILE A 227 1.95 -11.23 -3.90
N GLU A 228 1.12 -12.23 -3.63
CA GLU A 228 0.18 -12.26 -2.51
C GLU A 228 0.17 -13.65 -1.86
N ASN A 229 -0.45 -13.76 -0.68
CA ASN A 229 -0.58 -15.04 0.04
C ASN A 229 -1.27 -16.14 -0.79
N GLY A 230 -2.08 -15.77 -1.78
CA GLY A 230 -2.77 -16.67 -2.69
C GLY A 230 -1.99 -17.10 -3.95
N GLY A 231 -0.81 -16.53 -4.20
CA GLY A 231 -0.03 -16.82 -5.41
C GLY A 231 0.48 -15.57 -6.11
N ILE A 232 0.67 -15.69 -7.43
CA ILE A 232 1.11 -14.59 -8.28
C ILE A 232 0.02 -14.20 -9.25
N GLN A 233 -0.34 -12.92 -9.22
CA GLN A 233 -1.18 -12.31 -10.25
C GLN A 233 -0.30 -11.56 -11.24
N TYR A 234 -0.48 -11.85 -12.52
CA TYR A 234 0.23 -11.18 -13.60
C TYR A 234 -0.65 -10.10 -14.20
N GLU A 235 -0.16 -8.86 -14.23
CA GLU A 235 -0.85 -7.74 -14.85
C GLU A 235 -0.18 -7.41 -16.18
N ASN A 236 -0.75 -7.89 -17.29
CA ASN A 236 -0.36 -7.41 -18.60
C ASN A 236 -1.11 -6.10 -18.88
N LYS A 237 -0.38 -5.02 -19.19
CA LYS A 237 -0.96 -3.77 -19.70
C LYS A 237 -0.44 -3.51 -21.11
#